data_AF-A0A233HIJ8-F1
#
_entry.id   AF-A0A233HIJ8-F1
#
_cell.length_a   1.000
_cell.length_b   1.000
_cell.length_c   1.000
_cell.angle_alpha   90.00
_cell.angle_beta   90.00
_cell.angle_gamma   90.00
#
_symmetry.space_group_name_H-M   'P 1'
#
loop_
_entity.id
_entity.type
_entity.pdbx_description
1 polymer ?
#
loop_
_entity_poly.entity_id
_entity_poly.type
_entity_poly.pdbx_seq_one_letter_code
_entity_poly.pdbx_strand_id
1 'polypeptide(L)'
;MSMRNRIKKSVATANSQLAERELQLLLDTRFDLETLSPAIKDHSQYQALMDVIQTASERNLSVAEFESNVRQLGEETWLLAKDIIKAVR
;
A
#
# COMPACT_ATOMS: atom_id res chain seq x y z
N MET A 1 31.79 -29.07 4.41
CA MET A 1 30.97 -27.88 4.09
C MET A 1 31.67 -26.63 4.63
N SER A 2 31.95 -25.64 3.77
CA SER A 2 32.62 -24.39 4.18
C SER A 2 31.70 -23.47 4.99
N MET A 3 32.26 -22.72 5.93
CA MET A 3 31.57 -21.73 6.78
C MET A 3 30.76 -20.72 5.94
N ARG A 4 31.28 -20.35 4.76
CA ARG A 4 30.61 -19.48 3.77
C ARG A 4 29.29 -20.06 3.26
N ASN A 5 29.20 -21.38 3.07
CA ASN A 5 27.98 -22.05 2.63
C ASN A 5 26.94 -22.14 3.75
N ARG A 6 27.39 -22.25 5.01
CA ARG A 6 26.49 -22.23 6.19
C ARG A 6 25.88 -20.84 6.36
N ILE A 7 26.66 -19.77 6.19
CA ILE A 7 26.18 -18.39 6.25
C ILE A 7 25.15 -18.13 5.14
N LYS A 8 25.47 -18.48 3.89
CA LYS A 8 24.51 -18.32 2.76
C LYS A 8 23.19 -19.06 3.00
N LYS A 9 23.26 -20.29 3.51
CA LYS A 9 22.06 -21.07 3.84
C LYS A 9 21.25 -20.42 4.96
N SER A 10 21.92 -19.96 6.02
CA SER A 10 21.27 -19.26 7.13
C SER A 10 20.56 -17.98 6.69
N VAL A 11 21.19 -17.18 5.83
CA VAL A 11 20.60 -15.95 5.28
C VAL A 11 19.41 -16.28 4.39
N ALA A 12 19.51 -17.30 3.54
CA ALA A 12 18.40 -17.74 2.70
C ALA A 12 17.19 -18.20 3.53
N THR A 13 17.41 -18.95 4.61
CA THR A 13 16.34 -19.36 5.53
C THR A 13 15.71 -18.16 6.24
N ALA A 14 16.51 -17.22 6.74
CA ALA A 14 15.99 -16.01 7.40
C ALA A 14 15.14 -15.16 6.45
N ASN A 15 15.59 -14.97 5.21
CA ASN A 15 14.85 -14.21 4.19
C ASN A 15 13.52 -14.90 3.84
N SER A 16 13.52 -16.23 3.72
CA SER A 16 12.30 -17.00 3.48
C SER A 16 11.29 -16.84 4.62
N GLN A 17 11.74 -16.88 5.87
CA GLN A 17 10.86 -16.70 7.03
C GLN A 17 10.30 -15.27 7.13
N LEU A 18 11.09 -14.26 6.76
CA LEU A 18 10.62 -12.88 6.70
C LEU A 18 9.57 -12.69 5.61
N ALA A 19 9.81 -13.20 4.40
CA ALA A 19 8.87 -13.11 3.30
C ALA A 19 7.53 -13.80 3.61
N GLU A 20 7.57 -14.96 4.28
CA GLU A 20 6.37 -15.69 4.69
C GLU A 20 5.57 -14.92 5.76
N ARG A 21 6.27 -14.27 6.70
CA ARG A 21 5.66 -13.40 7.71
C ARG A 21 5.06 -12.12 7.10
N GLU A 22 5.74 -11.51 6.15
CA GLU A 22 5.23 -10.34 5.41
C GLU A 22 3.99 -10.70 4.61
N LEU A 23 3.98 -11.85 3.92
CA LEU A 23 2.81 -12.35 3.21
C LEU A 23 1.65 -12.63 4.18
N GLN A 24 1.91 -13.25 5.33
CA GLN A 24 0.87 -13.44 6.35
C GLN A 24 0.31 -12.11 6.84
N LEU A 25 1.14 -11.11 7.10
CA LEU A 25 0.67 -9.77 7.50
C LEU A 25 -0.20 -9.12 6.42
N LEU A 26 0.15 -9.29 5.15
CA LEU A 26 -0.66 -8.81 4.01
C LEU A 26 -1.98 -9.55 3.86
N LEU A 27 -2.01 -10.86 4.15
CA LEU A 27 -3.25 -11.65 4.13
C LEU A 27 -4.15 -11.36 5.35
N ASP A 28 -3.54 -11.10 6.51
CA ASP A 28 -4.24 -10.81 7.76
C ASP A 28 -4.75 -9.37 7.83
N THR A 29 -4.16 -8.46 7.03
CA THR A 29 -4.77 -7.17 6.71
C THR A 29 -5.96 -7.40 5.80
N ARG A 30 -7.10 -7.75 6.41
CA ARG A 30 -8.42 -7.62 5.78
C ARG A 30 -8.65 -6.15 5.46
N PHE A 31 -8.31 -5.76 4.23
CA PHE A 31 -8.84 -4.55 3.62
C PHE A 31 -10.34 -4.79 3.42
N ASP A 32 -11.15 -4.51 4.45
CA ASP A 32 -12.60 -4.46 4.31
C ASP A 32 -12.92 -3.27 3.41
N LEU A 33 -12.85 -3.47 2.10
CA LEU A 33 -13.42 -2.52 1.14
C LEU A 33 -14.91 -2.29 1.45
N GLU A 34 -15.59 -3.20 2.16
CA GLU A 34 -16.95 -3.05 2.66
C GLU A 34 -17.12 -1.97 3.75
N THR A 35 -16.06 -1.55 4.46
CA THR A 35 -16.14 -0.49 5.48
C THR A 35 -15.87 0.92 4.96
N LEU A 36 -15.46 1.09 3.69
CA LEU A 36 -15.45 2.42 3.08
C LEU A 36 -16.89 2.88 2.88
N SER A 37 -17.27 3.95 3.58
CA SER A 37 -18.63 4.48 3.53
C SER A 37 -19.05 4.81 2.09
N PRO A 38 -20.35 4.72 1.73
CA PRO A 38 -20.83 5.10 0.41
C PRO A 38 -20.42 6.52 0.00
N ALA A 39 -20.29 7.44 0.97
CA ALA A 39 -19.82 8.81 0.71
C ALA A 39 -18.40 8.87 0.15
N ILE A 40 -17.58 7.84 0.39
CA ILE A 40 -16.23 7.72 -0.17
C ILE A 40 -16.28 7.02 -1.55
N LYS A 41 -17.06 5.93 -1.67
CA LYS A 41 -17.14 5.14 -2.91
C LYS A 41 -17.89 5.86 -4.04
N ASP A 42 -18.92 6.62 -3.70
CA ASP A 42 -19.74 7.37 -4.65
C ASP A 42 -19.16 8.76 -4.95
N HIS A 43 -18.01 9.11 -4.35
CA HIS A 43 -17.36 10.39 -4.57
C HIS A 43 -16.84 10.46 -6.02
N SER A 44 -17.16 11.55 -6.73
CA SER A 44 -16.78 11.73 -8.14
C SER A 44 -15.27 11.63 -8.40
N GLN A 45 -14.46 11.96 -7.39
CA GLN A 45 -12.99 11.90 -7.43
C GLN A 45 -12.40 10.57 -6.93
N TYR A 46 -13.22 9.62 -6.46
CA TYR A 46 -12.74 8.33 -5.95
C TYR A 46 -12.00 7.53 -7.02
N GLN A 47 -12.55 7.45 -8.23
CA GLN A 47 -11.91 6.74 -9.34
C GLN A 47 -10.58 7.39 -9.72
N ALA A 48 -10.53 8.72 -9.81
CA ALA A 48 -9.30 9.45 -10.14
C ALA A 48 -8.21 9.27 -9.08
N LEU A 49 -8.59 9.20 -7.79
CA LEU A 49 -7.66 8.91 -6.71
C LEU A 49 -7.14 7.47 -6.79
N MET A 50 -7.99 6.49 -7.09
CA MET A 50 -7.57 5.09 -7.25
C MET A 50 -6.62 4.91 -8.45
N ASP A 51 -6.88 5.59 -9.57
CA ASP A 51 -5.99 5.54 -10.73
C ASP A 51 -4.58 6.09 -10.38
N VAL A 52 -4.49 7.13 -9.55
CA VAL A 52 -3.20 7.67 -9.09
C VAL A 52 -2.53 6.75 -8.07
N ILE A 53 -3.28 6.13 -7.16
CA ILE A 53 -2.75 5.11 -6.24
C ILE A 53 -2.18 3.94 -7.03
N GLN A 54 -2.94 3.42 -7.99
CA GLN A 54 -2.52 2.29 -8.81
C GLN A 54 -1.29 2.65 -9.66
N THR A 55 -1.29 3.82 -10.30
CA THR A 55 -0.13 4.30 -11.06
C THR A 55 1.10 4.45 -10.15
N ALA A 56 0.92 4.93 -8.92
CA ALA A 56 2.01 5.08 -7.96
C ALA A 56 2.56 3.72 -7.50
N SER A 57 1.69 2.74 -7.26
CA SER A 57 2.09 1.36 -6.94
C SER A 57 2.82 0.68 -8.10
N GLU A 58 2.31 0.81 -9.32
CA GLU A 58 2.92 0.20 -10.51
C GLU A 58 4.29 0.81 -10.84
N ARG A 59 4.43 2.13 -10.67
CA ARG A 59 5.69 2.84 -10.90
C ARG A 59 6.61 2.87 -9.68
N ASN A 60 6.19 2.27 -8.57
CA ASN A 60 6.90 2.24 -7.31
C ASN A 60 7.34 3.66 -6.86
N LEU A 61 6.44 4.64 -7.01
CA LEU A 61 6.71 6.04 -6.70
C LEU A 61 6.99 6.25 -5.21
N SER A 62 7.82 7.24 -4.92
CA SER A 62 8.03 7.65 -3.53
C SER A 62 6.78 8.31 -2.94
N VAL A 63 6.69 8.31 -1.60
CA VAL A 63 5.58 8.92 -0.86
C VAL A 63 5.43 10.41 -1.21
N ALA A 64 6.53 11.13 -1.42
CA ALA A 64 6.52 12.55 -1.76
C ALA A 64 5.96 12.81 -3.17
N GLU A 65 6.31 11.96 -4.14
CA GLU A 65 5.77 12.04 -5.51
C GLU A 65 4.29 11.69 -5.54
N PHE A 66 3.88 10.67 -4.78
CA PHE A 66 2.49 10.33 -4.61
C PHE A 66 1.69 11.49 -4.01
N GLU A 67 2.17 12.11 -2.93
CA GLU A 67 1.51 13.26 -2.30
C GLU A 67 1.39 14.45 -3.28
N SER A 68 2.42 14.71 -4.08
CA SER A 68 2.38 15.75 -5.10
C SER A 68 1.30 15.47 -6.16
N ASN A 69 1.23 14.23 -6.65
CA ASN A 69 0.24 13.82 -7.64
C ASN A 69 -1.20 13.91 -7.11
N VAL A 70 -1.43 13.52 -5.86
CA VAL A 70 -2.76 13.63 -5.23
C VAL A 70 -3.15 15.10 -5.03
N ARG A 71 -2.21 15.98 -4.63
CA ARG A 71 -2.48 17.42 -4.51
C ARG A 71 -2.78 18.08 -5.86
N GLN A 72 -2.21 17.59 -6.95
CA GLN A 72 -2.49 18.08 -8.30
C GLN A 72 -3.91 17.73 -8.79
N LEU A 73 -4.53 16.66 -8.26
CA LEU A 73 -5.93 16.31 -8.53
C LEU A 73 -6.94 17.22 -7.82
N GLY A 74 -6.47 18.12 -6.95
CA GLY A 74 -7.29 19.08 -6.24
C GLY A 74 -7.41 18.81 -4.73
N GLU A 75 -7.81 19.86 -4.01
CA GLU A 75 -7.91 19.86 -2.54
C GLU A 75 -8.99 18.88 -2.02
N GLU A 76 -10.10 18.72 -2.74
CA GLU A 76 -11.15 17.74 -2.41
C GLU A 76 -10.62 16.30 -2.49
N THR A 77 -9.82 15.98 -3.51
CA THR A 77 -9.22 14.65 -3.68
C THR A 77 -8.25 14.32 -2.54
N TRP A 78 -7.55 15.33 -2.04
CA TRP A 78 -6.67 15.20 -0.87
C TRP A 78 -7.45 14.98 0.44
N LEU A 79 -8.58 15.66 0.62
CA LEU A 79 -9.47 15.43 1.76
C LEU A 79 -10.07 14.02 1.72
N LEU A 80 -10.50 13.56 0.55
CA LEU A 80 -11.00 12.20 0.34
C LEU A 80 -9.92 11.15 0.69
N ALA A 81 -8.67 11.37 0.28
CA ALA A 81 -7.56 10.48 0.62
C ALA A 81 -7.33 10.40 2.14
N LYS A 82 -7.43 11.53 2.85
CA LYS A 82 -7.35 11.56 4.31
C LYS A 82 -8.52 10.82 4.97
N ASP A 83 -9.73 10.97 4.44
CA ASP A 83 -10.91 10.29 4.97
C ASP A 83 -10.83 8.77 4.77
N ILE A 84 -10.28 8.31 3.63
CA ILE A 84 -9.96 6.89 3.41
C ILE A 84 -8.94 6.39 4.44
N ILE A 85 -7.83 7.11 4.64
CA ILE A 85 -6.80 6.71 5.62
C ILE A 85 -7.38 6.64 7.04
N LYS A 86 -8.27 7.57 7.39
CA LYS A 86 -8.94 7.59 8.69
C LYS A 86 -9.93 6.45 8.84
N ALA A 87 -10.62 6.04 7.78
CA ALA A 87 -11.57 4.93 7.79
C ALA A 87 -10.88 3.55 7.86
N VAL A 88 -9.64 3.45 7.37
CA VAL A 88 -8.84 2.21 7.37
C VAL A 88 -8.01 2.04 8.66
N ARG A 89 -7.91 3.07 9.50
CA ARG A 89 -7.19 3.05 10.79
C ARG A 89 -8.06 2.59 11.94
#